data_AF-A0A3R6PN71-F1
#
_entry.id   AF-A0A3R6PN71-F1
#
_cell.length_a   1.000
_cell.length_b   1.000
_cell.length_c   1.000
_cell.angle_alpha   90.00
_cell.angle_beta   90.00
_cell.angle_gamma   90.00
#
_symmetry.space_group_name_H-M   'P 1'
#
loop_
_entity.id
_entity.type
_entity.pdbx_description
1 polymer ?
#
loop_
_entity_poly.entity_id
_entity_poly.type
_entity_poly.pdbx_seq_one_letter_code
_entity_poly.pdbx_strand_id
1 'polypeptide(L)'
;MKIGILGYGNLGRGVECAIKQNPDMELAAVFTRRAPETVSILTEGAAVCSVNDVEQWKDKIDVMILCGGSATDLPEQTPKYAEMFNVVDSFDTHARIPEHFANVDAAAKKNGHVGIISVGWDPGMFSLNRMYANAILPEGRDYTFWGKGVSQGHSDAIRRVEGVKDGKQYTIPVEAALEAVRNGENPELTTRQKHTRECFVVLEDGADPVKVEETIKNMPNYFADYDTTVHFISEEELKANHSGIPHGGFVIRSGKTGWNLENNHVIEYSLKLDSNPEFTSCVIVAYARAAYRLYKEGQSGCKTVFDIAPAYLSAKDGAELRKSLL
;
A
#
# COMPACT_ATOMS: atom_id res chain seq x y z
N MET A 1 -22.58 -6.94 -2.16
CA MET A 1 -21.96 -5.89 -2.98
C MET A 1 -21.09 -6.55 -4.04
N LYS A 2 -21.21 -6.19 -5.31
CA LYS A 2 -20.45 -6.77 -6.42
C LYS A 2 -19.16 -6.00 -6.68
N ILE A 3 -18.05 -6.71 -6.72
CA ILE A 3 -16.71 -6.15 -6.85
C ILE A 3 -16.11 -6.53 -8.21
N GLY A 4 -15.50 -5.55 -8.87
CA GLY A 4 -14.59 -5.78 -10.00
C GLY A 4 -13.15 -5.61 -9.56
N ILE A 5 -12.24 -6.42 -10.11
CA ILE A 5 -10.79 -6.23 -9.93
C ILE A 5 -10.21 -5.82 -11.27
N LEU A 6 -9.47 -4.70 -11.33
CA LEU A 6 -8.73 -4.30 -12.51
C LEU A 6 -7.23 -4.50 -12.30
N GLY A 7 -6.66 -5.46 -13.02
CA GLY A 7 -5.26 -5.88 -12.86
C GLY A 7 -5.11 -7.06 -11.91
N TYR A 8 -4.43 -8.11 -12.37
CA TYR A 8 -4.35 -9.38 -11.66
C TYR A 8 -2.88 -9.79 -11.40
N GLY A 9 -2.17 -8.87 -10.73
CA GLY A 9 -0.83 -9.07 -10.14
C GLY A 9 -0.91 -9.54 -8.69
N ASN A 10 0.10 -9.24 -7.88
CA ASN A 10 0.11 -9.63 -6.45
C ASN A 10 -1.06 -9.00 -5.68
N LEU A 11 -1.35 -7.72 -5.93
CA LEU A 11 -2.46 -7.03 -5.27
C LEU A 11 -3.82 -7.58 -5.72
N GLY A 12 -4.04 -7.79 -7.02
CA GLY A 12 -5.29 -8.37 -7.52
C GLY A 12 -5.59 -9.77 -6.97
N ARG A 13 -4.56 -10.63 -6.83
CA ARG A 13 -4.68 -11.92 -6.14
C ARG A 13 -5.03 -11.75 -4.66
N GLY A 14 -4.40 -10.81 -3.98
CA GLY A 14 -4.71 -10.49 -2.59
C GLY A 14 -6.15 -9.99 -2.42
N VAL A 15 -6.66 -9.19 -3.36
CA VAL A 15 -8.04 -8.69 -3.34
C VAL A 15 -9.03 -9.84 -3.53
N GLU A 16 -8.77 -10.76 -4.45
CA GLU A 16 -9.57 -11.98 -4.60
C GLU A 16 -9.65 -12.77 -3.28
N CYS A 17 -8.50 -13.01 -2.64
CA CYS A 17 -8.45 -13.68 -1.34
C CYS A 17 -9.21 -12.91 -0.25
N ALA A 18 -9.09 -11.58 -0.21
CA ALA A 18 -9.75 -10.74 0.79
C ALA A 18 -11.28 -10.72 0.58
N ILE A 19 -11.78 -10.73 -0.66
CA ILE A 19 -13.22 -10.84 -0.94
C ILE A 19 -13.78 -12.15 -0.40
N LYS A 20 -13.06 -13.27 -0.54
CA LYS A 20 -13.48 -14.58 0.03
C LYS A 20 -13.72 -14.53 1.55
N GLN A 21 -13.01 -13.65 2.25
CA GLN A 21 -13.14 -13.46 3.71
C GLN A 21 -14.24 -12.46 4.10
N ASN A 22 -14.87 -11.77 3.13
CA ASN A 22 -15.90 -10.76 3.35
C ASN A 22 -17.23 -11.23 2.72
N PRO A 23 -18.10 -11.93 3.47
CA PRO A 23 -19.31 -12.56 2.92
C PRO A 23 -20.38 -11.58 2.42
N ASP A 24 -20.27 -10.29 2.76
CA ASP A 24 -21.12 -9.22 2.20
C ASP A 24 -20.67 -8.75 0.80
N MET A 25 -19.60 -9.35 0.26
CA MET A 25 -19.01 -9.05 -1.04
C MET A 25 -18.96 -10.27 -1.96
N GLU A 26 -19.08 -10.02 -3.27
CA GLU A 26 -19.02 -11.02 -4.33
C GLU A 26 -18.09 -10.51 -5.44
N LEU A 27 -17.10 -11.32 -5.84
CA LEU A 27 -16.26 -11.00 -6.99
C LEU A 27 -17.02 -11.30 -8.28
N ALA A 28 -17.34 -10.26 -9.05
CA ALA A 28 -18.09 -10.40 -10.30
C ALA A 28 -17.17 -10.64 -11.50
N ALA A 29 -16.06 -9.89 -11.59
CA ALA A 29 -15.13 -10.00 -12.71
C ALA A 29 -13.71 -9.53 -12.36
N VAL A 30 -12.73 -10.13 -13.04
CA VAL A 30 -11.33 -9.69 -13.10
C VAL A 30 -11.03 -9.19 -14.51
N PHE A 31 -10.59 -7.94 -14.62
CA PHE A 31 -10.21 -7.30 -15.87
C PHE A 31 -8.69 -7.28 -16.04
N THR A 32 -8.22 -7.64 -17.23
CA THR A 32 -6.79 -7.78 -17.52
C THR A 32 -6.43 -7.21 -18.90
N ARG A 33 -5.19 -6.72 -19.03
CA ARG A 33 -4.58 -6.33 -20.32
C ARG A 33 -4.08 -7.53 -21.12
N ARG A 34 -3.86 -8.67 -20.44
CA ARG A 34 -3.46 -9.95 -21.07
C ARG A 34 -4.66 -10.56 -21.80
N ALA A 35 -4.42 -11.55 -22.64
CA ALA A 35 -5.47 -12.40 -23.18
C ALA A 35 -6.23 -13.09 -22.02
N PRO A 36 -7.54 -12.88 -21.84
CA PRO A 36 -8.30 -13.36 -20.68
C PRO A 36 -8.14 -14.85 -20.39
N GLU A 37 -8.09 -15.68 -21.43
CA GLU A 37 -7.91 -17.13 -21.37
C GLU A 37 -6.56 -17.57 -20.76
N THR A 38 -5.58 -16.66 -20.68
CA THR A 38 -4.26 -16.92 -20.07
C THR A 38 -4.20 -16.57 -18.59
N VAL A 39 -5.29 -16.03 -18.02
CA VAL A 39 -5.35 -15.59 -16.63
C VAL A 39 -6.27 -16.49 -15.82
N SER A 40 -5.68 -17.32 -14.97
CA SER A 40 -6.41 -18.18 -14.03
C SER A 40 -6.69 -17.45 -12.72
N ILE A 41 -7.94 -17.50 -12.26
CA ILE A 41 -8.39 -16.95 -10.97
C ILE A 41 -8.88 -18.08 -10.06
N LEU A 42 -8.99 -17.84 -8.75
CA LEU A 42 -9.38 -18.85 -7.76
C LEU A 42 -10.90 -18.92 -7.54
N THR A 43 -11.61 -17.83 -7.82
CA THR A 43 -13.05 -17.72 -7.54
C THR A 43 -13.87 -18.33 -8.67
N GLU A 44 -14.53 -19.45 -8.37
CA GLU A 44 -15.47 -20.08 -9.29
C GLU A 44 -16.65 -19.14 -9.62
N GLY A 45 -17.02 -19.05 -10.89
CA GLY A 45 -18.15 -18.24 -11.36
C GLY A 45 -17.83 -16.75 -11.62
N ALA A 46 -16.71 -16.22 -11.12
CA ALA A 46 -16.25 -14.89 -11.48
C ALA A 46 -15.72 -14.88 -12.93
N ALA A 47 -16.04 -13.84 -13.69
CA ALA A 47 -15.59 -13.72 -15.08
C ALA A 47 -14.14 -13.24 -15.16
N VAL A 48 -13.41 -13.68 -16.18
CA VAL A 48 -12.12 -13.07 -16.58
C VAL A 48 -12.35 -12.35 -17.90
N CYS A 49 -12.16 -11.04 -17.91
CA CYS A 49 -12.55 -10.16 -19.02
C CYS A 49 -11.37 -9.34 -19.54
N SER A 50 -11.44 -8.95 -20.81
CA SER A 50 -10.52 -7.96 -21.35
C SER A 50 -10.80 -6.60 -20.72
N VAL A 51 -9.74 -5.80 -20.51
CA VAL A 51 -9.86 -4.41 -20.05
C VAL A 51 -10.70 -3.55 -21.01
N ASN A 52 -10.83 -3.97 -22.27
CA ASN A 52 -11.66 -3.30 -23.28
C ASN A 52 -13.16 -3.50 -23.05
N ASP A 53 -13.55 -4.52 -22.29
CA ASP A 53 -14.96 -4.85 -22.03
C ASP A 53 -15.51 -4.17 -20.77
N VAL A 54 -14.67 -3.44 -20.01
CA VAL A 54 -15.02 -2.87 -18.70
C VAL A 54 -16.30 -2.02 -18.75
N GLU A 55 -16.51 -1.24 -19.81
CA GLU A 55 -17.70 -0.39 -19.95
C GLU A 55 -19.02 -1.19 -19.94
N GLN A 56 -19.01 -2.44 -20.41
CA GLN A 56 -20.18 -3.33 -20.45
C GLN A 56 -20.59 -3.85 -19.04
N TRP A 57 -19.85 -3.46 -18.01
CA TRP A 57 -20.05 -3.89 -16.62
C TRP A 57 -20.51 -2.78 -15.68
N LYS A 58 -20.76 -1.56 -16.17
CA LYS A 58 -21.23 -0.40 -15.38
C LYS A 58 -22.37 -0.73 -14.42
N ASP A 59 -23.37 -1.49 -14.88
CA ASP A 59 -24.55 -1.86 -14.07
C ASP A 59 -24.40 -3.20 -13.32
N LYS A 60 -23.20 -3.81 -13.38
CA LYS A 60 -22.93 -5.14 -12.81
C LYS A 60 -21.95 -5.10 -11.63
N ILE A 61 -21.26 -3.97 -11.43
CA ILE A 61 -20.21 -3.81 -10.43
C ILE A 61 -20.54 -2.57 -9.58
N ASP A 62 -20.59 -2.75 -8.28
CA ASP A 62 -20.81 -1.66 -7.33
C ASP A 62 -19.53 -0.84 -7.10
N VAL A 63 -18.38 -1.53 -7.01
CA VAL A 63 -17.06 -0.93 -6.78
C VAL A 63 -15.99 -1.66 -7.60
N MET A 64 -15.17 -0.89 -8.33
CA MET A 64 -14.01 -1.38 -9.06
C MET A 64 -12.74 -1.13 -8.24
N ILE A 65 -12.03 -2.20 -7.89
CA ILE A 65 -10.75 -2.13 -7.19
C ILE A 65 -9.61 -2.13 -8.22
N LEU A 66 -8.82 -1.06 -8.24
CA LEU A 66 -7.75 -0.85 -9.21
C LEU A 66 -6.42 -1.33 -8.62
N CYS A 67 -5.87 -2.39 -9.20
CA CYS A 67 -4.68 -3.09 -8.72
C CYS A 67 -3.45 -2.85 -9.61
N GLY A 68 -3.44 -1.76 -10.38
CA GLY A 68 -2.32 -1.33 -11.20
C GLY A 68 -1.17 -0.74 -10.38
N GLY A 69 0.01 -0.60 -10.99
CA GLY A 69 1.15 0.08 -10.37
C GLY A 69 1.03 1.61 -10.39
N SER A 70 1.45 2.29 -9.32
CA SER A 70 1.38 3.77 -9.21
C SER A 70 2.26 4.53 -10.20
N ALA A 71 3.33 3.90 -10.72
CA ALA A 71 4.26 4.58 -11.62
C ALA A 71 3.62 4.94 -12.97
N THR A 72 2.81 4.03 -13.53
CA THR A 72 2.28 4.15 -14.90
C THR A 72 0.81 3.79 -15.03
N ASP A 73 0.30 2.86 -14.22
CA ASP A 73 -1.05 2.34 -14.44
C ASP A 73 -2.10 3.24 -13.76
N LEU A 74 -2.01 3.44 -12.44
CA LEU A 74 -3.04 4.15 -11.66
C LEU A 74 -3.25 5.62 -12.06
N PRO A 75 -2.21 6.42 -12.42
CA PRO A 75 -2.40 7.80 -12.89
C PRO A 75 -3.37 7.92 -14.08
N GLU A 76 -3.42 6.91 -14.95
CA GLU A 76 -4.33 6.86 -16.10
C GLU A 76 -5.61 6.09 -15.77
N GLN A 77 -5.50 4.98 -15.07
CA GLN A 77 -6.62 4.08 -14.79
C GLN A 77 -7.61 4.69 -13.81
N THR A 78 -7.17 5.24 -12.69
CA THR A 78 -8.11 5.69 -11.64
C THR A 78 -9.05 6.79 -12.14
N PRO A 79 -8.56 7.88 -12.76
CA PRO A 79 -9.47 8.90 -13.29
C PRO A 79 -10.41 8.33 -14.36
N LYS A 80 -9.89 7.51 -15.28
CA LYS A 80 -10.70 6.89 -16.36
C LYS A 80 -11.85 6.05 -15.81
N TYR A 81 -11.58 5.18 -14.83
CA TYR A 81 -12.58 4.26 -14.30
C TYR A 81 -13.49 4.91 -13.24
N ALA A 82 -13.03 5.98 -12.58
CA ALA A 82 -13.86 6.79 -11.69
C ALA A 82 -15.01 7.50 -12.43
N GLU A 83 -14.91 7.73 -13.74
CA GLU A 83 -16.05 8.20 -14.53
C GLU A 83 -17.16 7.13 -14.69
N MET A 84 -16.89 5.86 -14.41
CA MET A 84 -17.80 4.75 -14.71
C MET A 84 -18.22 3.92 -13.51
N PHE A 85 -17.42 3.95 -12.44
CA PHE A 85 -17.58 3.13 -11.24
C PHE A 85 -17.22 3.94 -10.00
N ASN A 86 -17.72 3.49 -8.85
CA ASN A 86 -17.01 3.77 -7.61
C ASN A 86 -15.67 3.03 -7.65
N VAL A 87 -14.58 3.68 -7.26
CA VAL A 87 -13.24 3.09 -7.36
C VAL A 87 -12.52 3.11 -6.02
N VAL A 88 -11.68 2.10 -5.81
CA VAL A 88 -10.66 2.12 -4.74
C VAL A 88 -9.32 1.73 -5.34
N ASP A 89 -8.27 2.50 -5.04
CA ASP A 89 -6.90 2.22 -5.47
C ASP A 89 -5.89 2.28 -4.33
N SER A 90 -4.65 1.89 -4.62
CA SER A 90 -3.52 1.93 -3.70
C SER A 90 -2.40 2.85 -4.20
N PHE A 91 -2.73 3.99 -4.79
CA PHE A 91 -1.73 4.91 -5.33
C PHE A 91 -0.76 5.39 -4.23
N ASP A 92 0.53 5.10 -4.37
CA ASP A 92 1.54 5.23 -3.30
C ASP A 92 2.65 6.26 -3.58
N THR A 93 2.58 6.99 -4.69
CA THR A 93 3.55 8.06 -4.98
C THR A 93 3.20 9.32 -4.19
N HIS A 94 3.63 9.39 -2.93
CA HIS A 94 3.28 10.45 -1.97
C HIS A 94 3.36 11.87 -2.54
N ALA A 95 4.44 12.21 -3.26
CA ALA A 95 4.63 13.54 -3.84
C ALA A 95 3.57 13.92 -4.91
N ARG A 96 2.92 12.92 -5.51
CA ARG A 96 1.92 13.09 -6.56
C ARG A 96 0.48 12.83 -6.10
N ILE A 97 0.27 12.49 -4.82
CA ILE A 97 -1.08 12.29 -4.26
C ILE A 97 -1.99 13.52 -4.50
N PRO A 98 -1.54 14.78 -4.35
CA PRO A 98 -2.39 15.94 -4.63
C PRO A 98 -2.87 16.03 -6.08
N GLU A 99 -1.99 15.73 -7.04
CA GLU A 99 -2.30 15.70 -8.47
C GLU A 99 -3.29 14.56 -8.79
N HIS A 100 -2.99 13.35 -8.27
CA HIS A 100 -3.85 12.18 -8.44
C HIS A 100 -5.25 12.41 -7.86
N PHE A 101 -5.33 12.98 -6.65
CA PHE A 101 -6.58 13.35 -6.00
C PHE A 101 -7.42 14.28 -6.87
N ALA A 102 -6.82 15.38 -7.39
CA ALA A 102 -7.53 16.34 -8.21
C ALA A 102 -8.10 15.72 -9.50
N ASN A 103 -7.33 14.86 -10.16
CA ASN A 103 -7.75 14.17 -11.37
C ASN A 103 -8.90 13.20 -11.11
N VAL A 104 -8.81 12.41 -10.04
CA VAL A 104 -9.86 11.46 -9.65
C VAL A 104 -11.10 12.18 -9.16
N ASP A 105 -10.96 13.30 -8.44
CA ASP A 105 -12.08 14.09 -7.96
C ASP A 105 -12.91 14.67 -9.10
N ALA A 106 -12.24 15.26 -10.10
CA ALA A 106 -12.87 15.79 -11.30
C ALA A 106 -13.63 14.70 -12.06
N ALA A 107 -13.03 13.52 -12.24
CA ALA A 107 -13.63 12.40 -12.94
C ALA A 107 -14.83 11.81 -12.18
N ALA A 108 -14.67 11.54 -10.88
CA ALA A 108 -15.71 10.93 -10.04
C ALA A 108 -16.95 11.83 -9.94
N LYS A 109 -16.78 13.15 -9.80
CA LYS A 109 -17.89 14.12 -9.72
C LYS A 109 -18.72 14.18 -11.00
N LYS A 110 -18.13 13.96 -12.18
CA LYS A 110 -18.81 14.07 -13.48
C LYS A 110 -20.05 13.18 -13.58
N ASN A 111 -19.97 11.97 -13.03
CA ASN A 111 -21.05 10.98 -13.07
C ASN A 111 -21.53 10.54 -11.67
N GLY A 112 -21.18 11.29 -10.62
CA GLY A 112 -21.67 11.06 -9.26
C GLY A 112 -21.07 9.83 -8.55
N HIS A 113 -19.88 9.37 -8.95
CA HIS A 113 -19.20 8.25 -8.32
C HIS A 113 -18.32 8.69 -7.15
N VAL A 114 -17.91 7.72 -6.32
CA VAL A 114 -16.94 7.89 -5.23
C VAL A 114 -15.62 7.21 -5.62
N GLY A 115 -14.53 7.97 -5.58
CA GLY A 115 -13.18 7.40 -5.67
C GLY A 115 -12.49 7.48 -4.31
N ILE A 116 -11.98 6.36 -3.78
CA ILE A 116 -11.12 6.37 -2.59
C ILE A 116 -9.69 6.00 -3.01
N ILE A 117 -8.79 6.96 -2.97
CA ILE A 117 -7.42 6.77 -3.45
C ILE A 117 -6.44 6.47 -2.31
N SER A 118 -5.26 5.96 -2.69
CA SER A 118 -4.12 5.81 -1.79
C SER A 118 -4.44 4.96 -0.56
N VAL A 119 -5.22 3.90 -0.76
CA VAL A 119 -5.62 2.96 0.29
C VAL A 119 -4.62 1.82 0.40
N GLY A 120 -4.16 1.59 1.62
CA GLY A 120 -3.20 0.54 1.94
C GLY A 120 -2.68 0.67 3.35
N TRP A 121 -1.45 0.20 3.58
CA TRP A 121 -0.78 0.36 4.85
C TRP A 121 -0.02 1.70 4.94
N ASP A 122 0.81 2.05 3.94
CA ASP A 122 1.42 3.38 3.80
C ASP A 122 1.60 3.74 2.30
N PRO A 123 0.82 4.69 1.74
CA PRO A 123 -0.24 5.48 2.39
C PRO A 123 -1.44 4.63 2.84
N GLY A 124 -2.23 5.19 3.76
CA GLY A 124 -3.39 4.51 4.36
C GLY A 124 -3.31 4.40 5.89
N MET A 125 -3.19 3.19 6.44
CA MET A 125 -3.22 2.99 7.90
C MET A 125 -2.14 3.78 8.66
N PHE A 126 -0.92 3.87 8.16
CA PHE A 126 0.14 4.72 8.73
C PHE A 126 -0.20 6.19 8.62
N SER A 127 -0.83 6.60 7.52
CA SER A 127 -1.25 7.98 7.33
C SER A 127 -2.32 8.37 8.36
N LEU A 128 -3.30 7.51 8.61
CA LEU A 128 -4.31 7.72 9.66
C LEU A 128 -3.67 7.87 11.04
N ASN A 129 -2.72 7.01 11.39
CA ASN A 129 -2.04 7.09 12.68
C ASN A 129 -1.19 8.35 12.81
N ARG A 130 -0.51 8.80 11.74
CA ARG A 130 0.17 10.11 11.73
C ARG A 130 -0.82 11.24 11.97
N MET A 131 -1.96 11.23 11.27
CA MET A 131 -3.00 12.26 11.43
C MET A 131 -3.55 12.30 12.85
N TYR A 132 -4.00 11.17 13.40
CA TYR A 132 -4.55 11.10 14.75
C TYR A 132 -3.53 11.53 15.79
N ALA A 133 -2.30 11.04 15.71
CA ALA A 133 -1.28 11.34 16.69
C ALA A 133 -0.87 12.82 16.66
N ASN A 134 -0.80 13.45 15.48
CA ASN A 134 -0.55 14.89 15.37
C ASN A 134 -1.71 15.74 15.90
N ALA A 135 -2.96 15.33 15.65
CA ALA A 135 -4.13 16.04 16.15
C ALA A 135 -4.27 15.94 17.68
N ILE A 136 -3.93 14.78 18.25
CA ILE A 136 -4.02 14.52 19.70
C ILE A 136 -2.84 15.11 20.46
N LEU A 137 -1.63 15.05 19.90
CA LEU A 137 -0.39 15.50 20.54
C LEU A 137 0.35 16.51 19.65
N PRO A 138 -0.10 17.78 19.59
CA PRO A 138 0.44 18.79 18.67
C PRO A 138 1.91 19.15 18.96
N GLU A 139 2.30 19.16 20.24
CA GLU A 139 3.66 19.43 20.69
C GLU A 139 4.49 18.14 20.71
N GLY A 140 5.28 17.89 19.66
CA GLY A 140 6.03 16.63 19.53
C GLY A 140 6.66 16.43 18.14
N ARG A 141 7.23 15.25 17.92
CA ARG A 141 7.89 14.82 16.68
C ARG A 141 7.35 13.49 16.15
N ASP A 142 7.34 13.38 14.82
CA ASP A 142 6.85 12.21 14.09
C ASP A 142 7.98 11.34 13.59
N TYR A 143 7.82 10.04 13.78
CA TYR A 143 8.77 9.03 13.34
C TYR A 143 8.02 7.91 12.62
N THR A 144 8.22 7.79 11.31
CA THR A 144 7.83 6.59 10.56
C THR A 144 9.05 5.73 10.30
N PHE A 145 8.92 4.43 10.58
CA PHE A 145 9.88 3.39 10.23
C PHE A 145 9.20 2.34 9.36
N TRP A 146 9.88 1.90 8.30
CA TRP A 146 9.41 0.83 7.41
C TRP A 146 10.26 -0.43 7.57
N GLY A 147 9.59 -1.58 7.59
CA GLY A 147 10.20 -2.91 7.63
C GLY A 147 10.38 -3.51 9.05
N LYS A 148 11.11 -4.62 9.19
CA LYS A 148 11.83 -5.36 8.11
C LYS A 148 10.85 -5.81 7.02
N GLY A 149 11.13 -5.45 5.76
CA GLY A 149 10.18 -5.69 4.68
C GLY A 149 10.77 -5.58 3.29
N VAL A 150 10.21 -6.36 2.35
CA VAL A 150 10.60 -6.34 0.94
C VAL A 150 10.02 -5.11 0.26
N SER A 151 10.88 -4.24 -0.28
CA SER A 151 10.43 -3.15 -1.14
C SER A 151 10.45 -3.59 -2.61
N GLN A 152 9.26 -3.67 -3.22
CA GLN A 152 9.09 -4.04 -4.63
C GLN A 152 9.86 -3.08 -5.54
N GLY A 153 9.66 -1.77 -5.39
CA GLY A 153 10.32 -0.76 -6.23
C GLY A 153 11.85 -0.78 -6.14
N HIS A 154 12.43 -1.05 -4.97
CA HIS A 154 13.88 -1.20 -4.82
C HIS A 154 14.38 -2.54 -5.38
N SER A 155 13.61 -3.61 -5.24
CA SER A 155 13.92 -4.90 -5.86
C SER A 155 13.91 -4.81 -7.38
N ASP A 156 12.95 -4.08 -7.96
CA ASP A 156 12.90 -3.78 -9.39
C ASP A 156 14.08 -2.91 -9.84
N ALA A 157 14.52 -1.96 -9.02
CA ALA A 157 15.70 -1.16 -9.31
C ALA A 157 16.98 -2.00 -9.35
N ILE A 158 17.15 -2.95 -8.42
CA ILE A 158 18.26 -3.92 -8.43
C ILE A 158 18.23 -4.77 -9.70
N ARG A 159 17.06 -5.29 -10.09
CA ARG A 159 16.90 -6.08 -11.32
C ARG A 159 17.22 -5.33 -12.61
N ARG A 160 17.26 -3.99 -12.59
CA ARG A 160 17.64 -3.17 -13.76
C ARG A 160 19.15 -2.91 -13.85
N VAL A 161 19.93 -3.32 -12.84
CA VAL A 161 21.39 -3.18 -12.86
C VAL A 161 21.97 -4.23 -13.83
N GLU A 162 22.87 -3.79 -14.71
CA GLU A 162 23.60 -4.67 -15.64
C GLU A 162 24.34 -5.77 -14.86
N GLY A 163 24.20 -7.04 -15.29
CA GLY A 163 24.83 -8.18 -14.62
C GLY A 163 24.02 -8.77 -13.46
N VAL A 164 22.81 -8.26 -13.19
CA VAL A 164 21.88 -8.83 -12.20
C VAL A 164 20.80 -9.66 -12.88
N LYS A 165 20.71 -10.93 -12.53
CA LYS A 165 19.68 -11.87 -12.99
C LYS A 165 18.36 -11.70 -12.22
N ASP A 166 18.44 -11.62 -10.89
CA ASP A 166 17.31 -11.33 -10.01
C ASP A 166 17.81 -10.71 -8.70
N GLY A 167 16.90 -10.11 -7.93
CA GLY A 167 17.24 -9.65 -6.59
C GLY A 167 16.05 -9.21 -5.75
N LYS A 168 16.28 -9.20 -4.44
CA LYS A 168 15.35 -8.66 -3.45
C LYS A 168 16.03 -7.68 -2.52
N GLN A 169 15.29 -6.64 -2.18
CA GLN A 169 15.72 -5.61 -1.25
C GLN A 169 14.83 -5.60 -0.01
N TYR A 170 15.46 -5.58 1.17
CA TYR A 170 14.82 -5.38 2.45
C TYR A 170 15.16 -4.02 3.02
N THR A 171 14.14 -3.27 3.40
CA THR A 171 14.29 -2.06 4.22
C THR A 171 14.13 -2.46 5.69
N ILE A 172 15.04 -2.03 6.55
CA ILE A 172 15.15 -2.50 7.94
C ILE A 172 15.28 -1.28 8.87
N PRO A 173 14.40 -1.12 9.88
CA PRO A 173 14.57 -0.08 10.89
C PRO A 173 15.86 -0.27 11.69
N VAL A 174 16.57 0.82 11.97
CA VAL A 174 17.72 0.80 12.90
C VAL A 174 17.19 0.71 14.33
N GLU A 175 17.47 -0.39 15.02
CA GLU A 175 16.89 -0.67 16.35
C GLU A 175 17.19 0.43 17.37
N ALA A 176 18.44 0.90 17.44
CA ALA A 176 18.83 1.97 18.38
C ALA A 176 18.05 3.28 18.13
N ALA A 177 17.75 3.61 16.88
CA ALA A 177 16.95 4.79 16.54
C ALA A 177 15.48 4.60 16.92
N LEU A 178 14.96 3.37 16.76
CA LEU A 178 13.60 3.01 17.16
C LEU A 178 13.45 3.06 18.70
N GLU A 179 14.40 2.51 19.44
CA GLU A 179 14.43 2.54 20.92
C GLU A 179 14.50 3.98 21.45
N ALA A 180 15.39 4.82 20.92
CA ALA A 180 15.49 6.23 21.34
C ALA A 180 14.16 7.00 21.16
N VAL A 181 13.45 6.73 20.06
CA VAL A 181 12.13 7.31 19.82
C VAL A 181 11.09 6.79 20.82
N ARG A 182 11.09 5.48 21.11
CA ARG A 182 10.19 4.86 22.10
C ARG A 182 10.43 5.36 23.53
N ASN A 183 11.67 5.71 23.85
CA ASN A 183 12.05 6.30 25.14
C ASN A 183 11.61 7.76 25.29
N GLY A 184 11.06 8.37 24.24
CA GLY A 184 10.62 9.77 24.25
C GLY A 184 11.76 10.79 24.19
N GLU A 185 12.96 10.36 23.77
CA GLU A 185 14.14 11.23 23.67
C GLU A 185 14.02 12.28 22.57
N ASN A 186 13.03 12.13 21.66
CA ASN A 186 12.76 13.04 20.56
C ASN A 186 14.00 13.34 19.68
N PRO A 187 14.77 12.33 19.22
CA PRO A 187 15.99 12.56 18.47
C PRO A 187 15.72 13.22 17.10
N GLU A 188 16.67 14.00 16.60
CA GLU A 188 16.69 14.38 15.18
C GLU A 188 17.42 13.29 14.40
N LEU A 189 16.69 12.63 13.50
CA LEU A 189 17.18 11.48 12.75
C LEU A 189 17.18 11.81 11.26
N THR A 190 18.34 11.66 10.63
CA THR A 190 18.46 11.65 9.17
C THR A 190 17.90 10.34 8.60
N THR A 191 17.60 10.33 7.30
CA THR A 191 17.15 9.12 6.59
C THR A 191 18.07 7.91 6.83
N ARG A 192 19.39 8.10 6.78
CA ARG A 192 20.41 7.06 7.02
C ARG A 192 20.33 6.47 8.43
N GLN A 193 19.99 7.28 9.43
CA GLN A 193 19.90 6.83 10.82
C GLN A 193 18.63 6.03 11.11
N LYS A 194 17.60 6.13 10.25
CA LYS A 194 16.32 5.45 10.47
C LYS A 194 16.29 4.05 9.86
N HIS A 195 16.96 3.85 8.73
CA HIS A 195 16.86 2.62 7.96
C HIS A 195 18.21 2.19 7.40
N THR A 196 18.44 0.88 7.43
CA THR A 196 19.44 0.21 6.59
C THR A 196 18.75 -0.52 5.44
N ARG A 197 19.54 -0.86 4.42
CA ARG A 197 19.09 -1.62 3.25
C ARG A 197 19.92 -2.88 3.11
N GLU A 198 19.24 -3.99 2.89
CA GLU A 198 19.87 -5.29 2.70
C GLU A 198 19.40 -5.87 1.36
N CYS A 199 20.35 -6.15 0.47
CA CYS A 199 20.12 -6.60 -0.90
C CYS A 199 20.62 -8.03 -1.06
N PHE A 200 19.77 -8.92 -1.58
CA PHE A 200 20.12 -10.28 -1.96
C PHE A 200 20.03 -10.38 -3.48
N VAL A 201 21.15 -10.67 -4.14
CA VAL A 201 21.34 -10.48 -5.58
C VAL A 201 21.84 -11.78 -6.20
N VAL A 202 21.21 -12.19 -7.30
CA VAL A 202 21.67 -13.27 -8.15
C VAL A 202 22.32 -12.64 -9.37
N LEU A 203 23.58 -12.98 -9.62
CA LEU A 203 24.33 -12.46 -10.76
C LEU A 203 24.03 -13.22 -12.05
N GLU A 204 24.18 -12.55 -13.18
CA GLU A 204 24.33 -13.21 -14.47
C GLU A 204 25.71 -13.88 -14.59
N ASP A 205 25.82 -14.91 -15.43
CA ASP A 205 27.09 -15.61 -15.66
C ASP A 205 28.17 -14.64 -16.19
N GLY A 206 29.28 -14.53 -15.48
CA GLY A 206 30.41 -13.67 -15.84
C GLY A 206 30.26 -12.20 -15.43
N ALA A 207 29.20 -11.82 -14.70
CA ALA A 207 29.07 -10.47 -14.16
C ALA A 207 30.13 -10.18 -13.08
N ASP A 208 30.59 -8.92 -13.02
CA ASP A 208 31.54 -8.45 -12.00
C ASP A 208 30.80 -8.06 -10.70
N PRO A 209 30.96 -8.83 -9.61
CA PRO A 209 30.27 -8.53 -8.35
C PRO A 209 30.64 -7.15 -7.78
N VAL A 210 31.88 -6.68 -7.98
CA VAL A 210 32.33 -5.38 -7.43
C VAL A 210 31.60 -4.24 -8.15
N LYS A 211 31.55 -4.29 -9.49
CA LYS A 211 30.83 -3.30 -10.29
C LYS A 211 29.32 -3.29 -9.96
N VAL A 212 28.70 -4.45 -9.79
CA VAL A 212 27.28 -4.56 -9.42
C VAL A 212 27.03 -3.98 -8.04
N GLU A 213 27.85 -4.33 -7.05
CA GLU A 213 27.73 -3.82 -5.68
C GLU A 213 27.88 -2.30 -5.63
N GLU A 214 28.90 -1.73 -6.29
CA GLU A 214 29.11 -0.29 -6.37
C GLU A 214 27.94 0.42 -7.06
N THR A 215 27.42 -0.17 -8.14
CA THR A 215 26.27 0.40 -8.88
C THR A 215 25.02 0.43 -8.01
N ILE A 216 24.74 -0.65 -7.25
CA ILE A 216 23.63 -0.70 -6.31
C ILE A 216 23.81 0.35 -5.22
N LYS A 217 24.95 0.35 -4.51
CA LYS A 217 25.20 1.26 -3.38
C LYS A 217 25.13 2.74 -3.76
N ASN A 218 25.59 3.09 -4.96
CA ASN A 218 25.63 4.47 -5.43
C ASN A 218 24.36 4.90 -6.20
N MET A 219 23.33 4.06 -6.29
CA MET A 219 22.13 4.39 -7.06
C MET A 219 21.35 5.55 -6.39
N PRO A 220 21.18 6.69 -7.09
CA PRO A 220 20.45 7.84 -6.55
C PRO A 220 18.99 7.50 -6.26
N ASN A 221 18.39 8.15 -5.26
CA ASN A 221 17.00 7.96 -4.82
C ASN A 221 16.66 6.59 -4.19
N TYR A 222 17.50 5.57 -4.39
CA TYR A 222 17.26 4.21 -3.88
C TYR A 222 18.19 3.85 -2.73
N PHE A 223 19.51 3.95 -2.93
CA PHE A 223 20.50 3.36 -2.01
C PHE A 223 21.57 4.34 -1.51
N ALA A 224 21.92 5.37 -2.30
CA ALA A 224 23.03 6.27 -1.98
C ALA A 224 22.93 6.94 -0.59
N ASP A 225 21.71 7.22 -0.12
CA ASP A 225 21.46 7.88 1.16
C ASP A 225 21.36 6.92 2.36
N TYR A 226 21.60 5.63 2.16
CA TYR A 226 21.40 4.58 3.15
C TYR A 226 22.63 3.71 3.34
N ASP A 227 22.79 3.14 4.54
CA ASP A 227 23.75 2.07 4.74
C ASP A 227 23.21 0.81 4.08
N THR A 228 23.87 0.38 3.00
CA THR A 228 23.40 -0.69 2.11
C THR A 228 24.38 -1.85 2.14
N THR A 229 23.89 -3.05 2.43
CA THR A 229 24.64 -4.31 2.36
C THR A 229 24.17 -5.12 1.16
N VAL A 230 25.11 -5.66 0.37
CA VAL A 230 24.82 -6.50 -0.80
C VAL A 230 25.35 -7.91 -0.56
N HIS A 231 24.48 -8.90 -0.74
CA HIS A 231 24.78 -10.32 -0.63
C HIS A 231 24.58 -10.95 -2.01
N PHE A 232 25.62 -11.58 -2.54
CA PHE A 232 25.52 -12.38 -3.75
C PHE A 232 25.17 -13.82 -3.37
N ILE A 233 24.03 -14.32 -3.86
CA ILE A 233 23.48 -15.63 -3.50
C ILE A 233 23.05 -16.39 -4.76
N SER A 234 22.75 -17.68 -4.60
CA SER A 234 22.24 -18.50 -5.70
C SER A 234 20.74 -18.24 -5.96
N GLU A 235 20.27 -18.60 -7.15
CA GLU A 235 18.85 -18.51 -7.50
C GLU A 235 17.99 -19.42 -6.62
N GLU A 236 18.50 -20.60 -6.29
CA GLU A 236 17.86 -21.55 -5.37
C GLU A 236 17.70 -20.95 -3.97
N GLU A 237 18.74 -20.27 -3.47
CA GLU A 237 18.69 -19.60 -2.17
C GLU A 237 17.69 -18.44 -2.16
N LEU A 238 17.69 -17.61 -3.22
CA LEU A 238 16.73 -16.51 -3.36
C LEU A 238 15.29 -17.05 -3.36
N LYS A 239 15.04 -18.14 -4.06
CA LYS A 239 13.73 -18.78 -4.13
C LYS A 239 13.32 -19.41 -2.79
N ALA A 240 14.23 -20.10 -2.10
CA ALA A 240 13.95 -20.79 -0.86
C ALA A 240 13.69 -19.82 0.31
N ASN A 241 14.57 -18.83 0.48
CA ASN A 241 14.59 -17.99 1.68
C ASN A 241 13.94 -16.63 1.48
N HIS A 242 13.83 -16.18 0.23
CA HIS A 242 13.39 -14.84 -0.09
C HIS A 242 12.19 -14.84 -1.04
N SER A 243 11.40 -15.90 -1.19
CA SER A 243 10.22 -15.89 -2.08
C SER A 243 9.06 -15.01 -1.58
N GLY A 244 8.89 -14.90 -0.26
CA GLY A 244 7.83 -14.10 0.38
C GLY A 244 7.95 -12.59 0.13
N ILE A 245 6.88 -11.86 0.49
CA ILE A 245 6.84 -10.39 0.43
C ILE A 245 6.41 -9.86 1.81
N PRO A 246 7.18 -10.14 2.88
CA PRO A 246 6.89 -9.62 4.20
C PRO A 246 7.08 -8.12 4.23
N HIS A 247 6.39 -7.44 5.14
CA HIS A 247 6.61 -6.05 5.43
C HIS A 247 6.16 -5.70 6.85
N GLY A 248 6.35 -4.46 7.22
CA GLY A 248 5.85 -3.93 8.46
C GLY A 248 6.35 -2.52 8.68
N GLY A 249 6.30 -2.09 9.93
CA GLY A 249 6.88 -0.83 10.34
C GLY A 249 6.19 -0.25 11.56
N PHE A 250 6.54 1.00 11.84
CA PHE A 250 6.08 1.74 13.00
C PHE A 250 5.74 3.17 12.60
N VAL A 251 4.65 3.70 13.13
CA VAL A 251 4.37 5.13 13.20
C VAL A 251 4.38 5.50 14.67
N ILE A 252 5.32 6.35 15.06
CA ILE A 252 5.50 6.79 16.43
C ILE A 252 5.42 8.31 16.48
N ARG A 253 4.66 8.81 17.44
CA ARG A 253 4.61 10.21 17.84
C ARG A 253 5.13 10.30 19.25
N SER A 254 6.23 11.03 19.46
CA SER A 254 6.68 11.39 20.81
C SER A 254 6.45 12.87 21.03
N GLY A 255 5.84 13.24 22.15
CA GLY A 255 5.47 14.61 22.40
C GLY A 255 5.22 14.91 23.87
N LYS A 256 4.75 16.13 24.13
CA LYS A 256 4.67 16.69 25.48
C LYS A 256 3.31 17.30 25.75
N THR A 257 2.89 17.24 27.01
CA THR A 257 1.72 17.94 27.54
C THR A 257 2.03 18.58 28.90
N GLY A 258 1.07 19.32 29.46
CA GLY A 258 1.25 20.11 30.68
C GLY A 258 1.40 21.59 30.36
N TRP A 259 1.22 22.44 31.37
CA TRP A 259 1.26 23.89 31.19
C TRP A 259 2.65 24.37 30.72
N ASN A 260 3.71 23.66 31.10
CA ASN A 260 5.10 23.95 30.75
C ASN A 260 5.74 22.80 29.94
N LEU A 261 4.94 21.94 29.30
CA LEU A 261 5.41 20.78 28.53
C LEU A 261 6.27 19.79 29.35
N GLU A 262 5.91 19.59 30.62
CA GLU A 262 6.66 18.77 31.56
C GLU A 262 6.36 17.26 31.48
N ASN A 263 5.26 16.85 30.82
CA ASN A 263 4.83 15.46 30.76
C ASN A 263 5.11 14.87 29.37
N ASN A 264 5.89 13.80 29.30
CA ASN A 264 6.21 13.12 28.03
C ASN A 264 5.20 12.02 27.71
N HIS A 265 4.84 11.90 26.44
CA HIS A 265 3.90 10.90 25.92
C HIS A 265 4.43 10.29 24.63
N VAL A 266 4.11 9.02 24.40
CA VAL A 266 4.43 8.29 23.18
C VAL A 266 3.19 7.58 22.68
N ILE A 267 2.85 7.76 21.40
CA ILE A 267 1.81 7.04 20.68
C ILE A 267 2.50 6.19 19.61
N GLU A 268 2.27 4.89 19.61
CA GLU A 268 2.87 3.95 18.64
C GLU A 268 1.79 3.09 17.96
N TYR A 269 1.90 2.97 16.64
CA TYR A 269 1.17 2.01 15.83
C TYR A 269 2.17 1.15 15.05
N SER A 270 1.96 -0.16 15.00
CA SER A 270 2.86 -1.09 14.31
C SER A 270 2.13 -2.07 13.42
N LEU A 271 2.84 -2.54 12.39
CA LEU A 271 2.42 -3.63 11.52
C LEU A 271 3.54 -4.66 11.42
N LYS A 272 3.16 -5.94 11.49
CA LYS A 272 4.02 -7.10 11.22
C LYS A 272 3.28 -8.01 10.25
N LEU A 273 3.74 -8.03 9.00
CA LEU A 273 3.02 -8.61 7.87
C LEU A 273 3.86 -9.71 7.23
N ASP A 274 3.31 -10.91 7.16
CA ASP A 274 3.93 -12.01 6.40
C ASP A 274 3.73 -11.83 4.88
N SER A 275 2.63 -11.18 4.49
CA SER A 275 2.29 -10.85 3.10
C SER A 275 1.77 -9.42 2.99
N ASN A 276 2.64 -8.51 2.53
CA ASN A 276 2.30 -7.12 2.24
C ASN A 276 1.13 -6.94 1.25
N PRO A 277 1.12 -7.59 0.07
CA PRO A 277 0.03 -7.42 -0.88
C PRO A 277 -1.31 -7.92 -0.34
N GLU A 278 -1.34 -9.01 0.44
CA GLU A 278 -2.58 -9.51 1.04
C GLU A 278 -3.11 -8.55 2.10
N PHE A 279 -2.26 -8.05 3.00
CA PHE A 279 -2.70 -7.08 4.00
C PHE A 279 -3.22 -5.79 3.34
N THR A 280 -2.49 -5.28 2.35
CA THR A 280 -2.91 -4.10 1.56
C THR A 280 -4.28 -4.34 0.93
N SER A 281 -4.51 -5.54 0.38
CA SER A 281 -5.80 -5.93 -0.20
C SER A 281 -6.93 -5.98 0.81
N CYS A 282 -6.68 -6.49 2.03
CA CYS A 282 -7.68 -6.49 3.10
C CYS A 282 -8.11 -5.06 3.48
N VAL A 283 -7.17 -4.12 3.53
CA VAL A 283 -7.49 -2.70 3.75
C VAL A 283 -8.36 -2.20 2.58
N ILE A 284 -7.92 -2.37 1.34
CA ILE A 284 -8.67 -1.92 0.14
C ILE A 284 -10.10 -2.47 0.10
N VAL A 285 -10.29 -3.76 0.38
CA VAL A 285 -11.62 -4.39 0.43
C VAL A 285 -12.50 -3.77 1.53
N ALA A 286 -11.94 -3.45 2.70
CA ALA A 286 -12.68 -2.72 3.73
C ALA A 286 -13.09 -1.31 3.27
N TYR A 287 -12.24 -0.61 2.52
CA TYR A 287 -12.57 0.69 1.94
C TYR A 287 -13.52 0.60 0.74
N ALA A 288 -13.59 -0.51 0.02
CA ALA A 288 -14.62 -0.73 -1.00
C ALA A 288 -16.02 -0.70 -0.38
N ARG A 289 -16.18 -1.26 0.83
CA ARG A 289 -17.42 -1.13 1.61
C ARG A 289 -17.76 0.32 1.91
N ALA A 290 -16.77 1.12 2.28
CA ALA A 290 -16.96 2.55 2.53
C ALA A 290 -17.39 3.29 1.27
N ALA A 291 -16.71 3.07 0.13
CA ALA A 291 -17.04 3.68 -1.14
C ALA A 291 -18.50 3.42 -1.53
N TYR A 292 -18.94 2.16 -1.39
CA TYR A 292 -20.32 1.77 -1.67
C TYR A 292 -21.33 2.45 -0.75
N ARG A 293 -21.07 2.49 0.57
CA ARG A 293 -21.95 3.16 1.53
C ARG A 293 -22.07 4.65 1.26
N LEU A 294 -20.96 5.34 1.05
CA LEU A 294 -20.94 6.77 0.70
C LEU A 294 -21.71 7.04 -0.60
N TYR A 295 -21.54 6.19 -1.61
CA TYR A 295 -22.30 6.28 -2.86
C TYR A 295 -23.80 6.10 -2.64
N LYS A 296 -24.22 5.12 -1.80
CA LYS A 296 -25.63 4.93 -1.43
C LYS A 296 -26.22 6.09 -0.64
N GLU A 297 -25.38 6.85 0.05
CA GLU A 297 -25.74 8.10 0.74
C GLU A 297 -25.78 9.32 -0.20
N GLY A 298 -25.49 9.13 -1.50
CA GLY A 298 -25.51 10.20 -2.50
C GLY A 298 -24.25 11.06 -2.53
N GLN A 299 -23.17 10.62 -1.88
CA GLN A 299 -21.88 11.32 -1.95
C GLN A 299 -21.16 11.01 -3.26
N SER A 300 -20.30 11.93 -3.68
CA SER A 300 -19.47 11.80 -4.88
C SER A 300 -18.11 12.51 -4.72
N GLY A 301 -17.22 12.30 -5.67
CA GLY A 301 -15.88 12.87 -5.71
C GLY A 301 -14.82 11.98 -5.08
N CYS A 302 -13.59 12.50 -5.02
CA CYS A 302 -12.46 11.78 -4.46
C CYS A 302 -12.42 11.90 -2.93
N LYS A 303 -11.99 10.82 -2.29
CA LYS A 303 -11.78 10.67 -0.85
C LYS A 303 -10.41 10.03 -0.63
N THR A 304 -9.88 10.26 0.54
CA THR A 304 -8.72 9.55 1.09
C THR A 304 -9.14 8.83 2.35
N VAL A 305 -8.22 8.07 2.95
CA VAL A 305 -8.47 7.46 4.27
C VAL A 305 -8.85 8.47 5.37
N PHE A 306 -8.53 9.75 5.21
CA PHE A 306 -8.87 10.80 6.18
C PHE A 306 -10.35 11.20 6.16
N ASP A 307 -11.05 10.95 5.05
CA ASP A 307 -12.45 11.33 4.87
C ASP A 307 -13.42 10.23 5.33
N ILE A 308 -12.88 9.06 5.72
CA ILE A 308 -13.66 7.85 5.98
C ILE A 308 -13.74 7.57 7.47
N ALA A 309 -14.91 7.78 8.07
CA ALA A 309 -15.12 7.42 9.46
C ALA A 309 -14.99 5.89 9.65
N PRO A 310 -14.43 5.40 10.79
CA PRO A 310 -14.15 3.97 10.99
C PRO A 310 -15.36 3.04 10.81
N ALA A 311 -16.57 3.51 11.13
CA ALA A 311 -17.80 2.74 11.01
C ALA A 311 -18.12 2.32 9.56
N TYR A 312 -17.66 3.07 8.55
CA TYR A 312 -17.86 2.72 7.14
C TYR A 312 -17.10 1.45 6.73
N LEU A 313 -16.02 1.11 7.43
CA LEU A 313 -15.17 -0.03 7.09
C LEU A 313 -15.75 -1.37 7.54
N SER A 314 -16.66 -1.38 8.53
CA SER A 314 -17.20 -2.61 9.11
C SER A 314 -18.48 -3.06 8.42
N ALA A 315 -18.65 -4.37 8.23
CA ALA A 315 -19.91 -4.96 7.81
C ALA A 315 -21.01 -4.87 8.88
N LYS A 316 -20.62 -4.71 10.17
CA LYS A 316 -21.54 -4.56 11.29
C LYS A 316 -22.33 -3.26 11.20
N ASP A 317 -23.53 -3.25 11.77
CA ASP A 317 -24.31 -2.03 11.91
C ASP A 317 -23.80 -1.14 13.06
N GLY A 318 -24.28 0.11 13.10
CA GLY A 318 -23.84 1.07 14.10
C GLY A 318 -24.18 0.68 15.55
N ALA A 319 -25.27 -0.05 15.79
CA ALA A 319 -25.65 -0.48 17.13
C ALA A 319 -24.72 -1.59 17.63
N GLU A 320 -24.40 -2.56 16.79
CA GLU A 320 -23.47 -3.63 17.10
C GLU A 320 -22.05 -3.10 17.32
N LEU A 321 -21.59 -2.15 16.50
CA LEU A 321 -20.29 -1.50 16.68
C LEU A 321 -20.19 -0.82 18.05
N ARG A 322 -21.19 -0.01 18.42
CA ARG A 322 -21.23 0.65 19.74
C ARG A 322 -21.29 -0.33 20.91
N LYS A 323 -21.87 -1.52 20.72
CA LYS A 323 -21.98 -2.53 21.78
C LYS A 323 -20.70 -3.36 21.94
N SER A 324 -19.97 -3.60 20.85
CA SER A 324 -18.88 -4.59 20.82
C SER A 324 -17.48 -3.99 20.82
N LEU A 325 -17.32 -2.71 20.46
CA LEU A 325 -16.02 -2.06 20.28
C LEU A 325 -15.86 -0.73 21.04
N LEU A 326 -16.91 -0.25 21.73
CA LEU A 326 -16.87 0.92 22.62
C LEU A 326 -17.29 0.49 24.03
#